data_AF-A0A066ZZ22-F1
#
_entry.id   AF-A0A066ZZ22-F1
#
_cell.length_a   1.000
_cell.length_b   1.000
_cell.length_c   1.000
_cell.angle_alpha   90.00
_cell.angle_beta   90.00
_cell.angle_gamma   90.00
#
_symmetry.space_group_name_H-M   'P 1'
#
loop_
_entity.id
_entity.type
_entity.pdbx_description
1 polymer ?
#
loop_
_entity_poly.entity_id
_entity_poly.type
_entity_poly.pdbx_seq_one_letter_code
_entity_poly.pdbx_strand_id
1 'polypeptide(L)'
;MITHELKDHSLWLHVIDNFTVDDFNTFQVAHQNADCDQIIIDFSNATHIDSGGLGMLLQLRSQLGDKADQLILHSASEHILKIFEVVNFDKLFKIT
;
A
#
# COMPACT_ATOMS: atom_id res chain seq x y z
N MET A 1 3.03 10.19 6.52
CA MET A 1 1.96 11.02 5.91
C MET A 1 1.62 10.41 4.57
N ILE A 2 0.34 10.15 4.30
CA ILE A 2 -0.09 9.65 2.98
C ILE A 2 -0.78 10.74 2.17
N THR A 3 -0.34 10.90 0.92
CA THR A 3 -1.08 11.64 -0.11
C THR A 3 -1.65 10.66 -1.12
N HIS A 4 -2.68 11.08 -1.87
CA HIS A 4 -3.30 10.23 -2.87
C HIS A 4 -3.61 10.99 -4.15
N GLU A 5 -3.56 10.29 -5.28
CA GLU A 5 -3.98 10.80 -6.58
C GLU A 5 -4.60 9.70 -7.45
N LEU A 6 -5.48 10.08 -8.37
CA LEU A 6 -6.02 9.18 -9.39
C LEU A 6 -5.31 9.45 -10.72
N LYS A 7 -4.66 8.42 -11.27
CA LYS A 7 -3.90 8.50 -12.52
C LYS A 7 -4.06 7.21 -13.31
N ASP A 8 -4.39 7.32 -14.59
CA ASP A 8 -4.51 6.17 -15.50
C ASP A 8 -5.40 5.05 -14.94
N HIS A 9 -6.58 5.40 -14.41
CA HIS A 9 -7.51 4.51 -13.70
C HIS A 9 -6.91 3.74 -12.51
N SER A 10 -5.81 4.24 -11.95
CA SER A 10 -5.18 3.68 -10.76
C SER A 10 -5.24 4.69 -9.63
N LEU A 11 -5.58 4.24 -8.43
CA LEU A 11 -5.46 5.02 -7.21
C LEU A 11 -4.06 4.88 -6.65
N TRP A 12 -3.30 5.97 -6.65
CA TRP A 12 -1.96 6.05 -6.09
C TRP A 12 -2.02 6.57 -4.67
N LEU A 13 -1.29 5.91 -3.78
CA LEU A 13 -1.15 6.25 -2.37
C LEU A 13 0.34 6.41 -2.08
N HIS A 14 0.80 7.64 -1.94
CA HIS A 14 2.21 7.92 -1.71
C HIS A 14 2.49 7.96 -0.22
N VAL A 15 3.35 7.06 0.23
CA VAL A 15 3.81 7.01 1.61
C VAL A 15 5.03 7.90 1.76
N ILE A 16 4.94 8.87 2.68
CA ILE A 16 6.03 9.78 3.02
C ILE A 16 6.54 9.46 4.42
N ASP A 17 7.85 9.21 4.50
CA ASP A 17 8.63 8.83 5.67
C ASP A 17 8.21 7.50 6.30
N ASN A 18 7.08 7.49 7.00
CA ASN A 18 6.60 6.36 7.79
C ASN A 18 5.21 5.92 7.32
N PHE A 19 4.99 4.61 7.26
CA PHE A 19 3.68 4.00 7.07
C PHE A 19 3.14 3.45 8.39
N THR A 20 2.04 4.02 8.89
CA THR A 20 1.51 3.75 10.25
C THR A 20 -0.01 3.62 10.25
N VAL A 21 -0.59 3.09 11.33
CA VAL A 21 -2.04 2.83 11.46
C VAL A 21 -2.94 4.04 11.14
N ASP A 22 -2.45 5.25 11.42
CA ASP A 22 -3.21 6.50 11.25
C ASP A 22 -3.55 6.79 9.78
N ASP A 23 -2.80 6.18 8.86
CA ASP A 23 -2.96 6.42 7.43
C ASP A 23 -4.15 5.64 6.81
N PHE A 24 -4.81 4.75 7.57
CA PHE A 24 -5.89 3.89 7.08
C PHE A 24 -7.14 4.65 6.66
N ASN A 25 -7.49 5.72 7.37
CA ASN A 25 -8.65 6.54 7.03
C ASN A 25 -8.50 7.21 5.66
N THR A 26 -7.28 7.66 5.32
CA THR A 26 -6.96 8.26 4.03
C THR A 26 -7.19 7.27 2.89
N PHE A 27 -6.75 6.02 3.07
CA PHE A 27 -7.05 4.95 2.12
C PHE A 27 -8.55 4.78 1.92
N GLN A 28 -9.31 4.64 3.01
CA GLN A 28 -10.74 4.30 2.92
C GLN A 28 -11.53 5.37 2.17
N VAL A 29 -11.25 6.64 2.46
CA VAL A 29 -11.88 7.77 1.77
C VAL A 29 -11.50 7.79 0.30
N ALA A 30 -10.23 7.57 -0.03
CA ALA A 30 -9.76 7.60 -1.41
C ALA A 30 -10.38 6.44 -2.24
N HIS A 31 -10.40 5.22 -1.69
CA HIS A 31 -10.94 4.05 -2.38
C HIS A 31 -12.47 4.11 -2.56
N GLN A 32 -13.23 4.60 -1.58
CA GLN A 32 -14.69 4.69 -1.70
C GLN A 32 -15.16 5.62 -2.82
N ASN A 33 -14.35 6.62 -3.18
CA ASN A 33 -14.68 7.63 -4.18
C ASN A 33 -13.97 7.40 -5.51
N ALA A 34 -13.13 6.36 -5.61
CA ALA A 34 -12.34 6.07 -6.79
C ALA A 34 -13.02 5.01 -7.66
N ASP A 35 -13.31 5.37 -8.91
CA ASP A 35 -13.52 4.40 -9.98
C ASP A 35 -12.15 4.06 -10.58
N CYS A 36 -11.49 3.05 -9.98
CA CYS A 36 -10.14 2.63 -10.36
C CYS A 36 -10.03 1.12 -10.51
N ASP A 37 -9.21 0.68 -11.47
CA ASP A 37 -8.91 -0.72 -11.74
C ASP A 37 -7.82 -1.27 -10.82
N GLN A 38 -6.97 -0.39 -10.28
CA GLN A 38 -5.80 -0.75 -9.48
C GLN A 38 -5.56 0.22 -8.33
N ILE A 39 -4.92 -0.29 -7.29
CA ILE A 39 -4.45 0.49 -6.16
C ILE A 39 -2.95 0.30 -6.05
N ILE A 40 -2.21 1.40 -6.10
CA ILE A 40 -0.75 1.42 -6.05
C ILE A 40 -0.33 2.14 -4.79
N ILE A 41 0.34 1.41 -3.88
CA ILE A 41 0.98 2.01 -2.70
C ILE A 41 2.43 2.26 -3.05
N ASP A 42 2.78 3.53 -3.21
CA ASP A 42 4.11 3.97 -3.57
C ASP A 42 4.95 4.26 -2.32
N PHE A 43 6.04 3.51 -2.17
CA PHE A 43 7.02 3.60 -1.09
C PHE A 43 8.28 4.36 -1.49
N SER A 44 8.29 5.05 -2.65
CA SER A 44 9.47 5.79 -3.15
C SER A 44 10.05 6.79 -2.17
N ASN A 45 9.21 7.37 -1.31
CA ASN A 45 9.59 8.32 -0.26
C ASN A 45 9.42 7.76 1.16
N ALA A 46 9.21 6.45 1.29
CA ALA A 46 9.11 5.78 2.57
C ALA A 46 10.49 5.29 3.02
N THR A 47 10.83 5.58 4.28
CA THR A 47 12.10 5.15 4.89
C THR A 47 11.88 4.04 5.91
N HIS A 48 10.67 3.93 6.46
CA HIS A 48 10.35 2.95 7.49
C HIS A 48 8.90 2.44 7.39
N ILE A 49 8.71 1.21 7.85
CA ILE A 49 7.40 0.58 8.04
C ILE A 49 7.42 -0.17 9.37
N ASP A 50 6.40 0.03 10.19
CA ASP A 50 6.25 -0.65 11.47
C ASP A 50 5.23 -1.79 11.40
N SER A 51 4.98 -2.45 12.54
CA SER A 51 3.97 -3.50 12.64
C SER A 51 2.54 -3.03 12.32
N GLY A 52 2.23 -1.76 12.60
CA GLY A 52 0.93 -1.16 12.30
C GLY A 52 0.73 -1.00 10.80
N GLY A 53 1.73 -0.48 10.10
CA GLY A 53 1.74 -0.40 8.64
C GLY A 53 1.62 -1.77 7.97
N LEU A 54 2.39 -2.77 8.41
CA LEU A 54 2.24 -4.13 7.87
C LEU A 54 0.83 -4.69 8.10
N GLY A 55 0.25 -4.48 9.29
CA GLY A 55 -1.13 -4.86 9.60
C GLY A 55 -2.15 -4.19 8.68
N MET A 56 -1.94 -2.91 8.35
CA MET A 56 -2.80 -2.20 7.39
C MET A 56 -2.75 -2.84 6.01
N LEU A 57 -1.58 -3.13 5.46
CA LEU A 57 -1.48 -3.76 4.12
C LEU A 57 -2.30 -5.05 4.06
N LEU A 58 -2.25 -5.88 5.11
CA LEU A 58 -3.05 -7.10 5.20
C LEU A 58 -4.56 -6.81 5.28
N GLN A 59 -4.95 -5.80 6.06
CA GLN A 59 -6.35 -5.38 6.15
C GLN A 59 -6.88 -4.86 4.82
N LEU A 60 -6.09 -4.05 4.10
CA LEU A 60 -6.40 -3.56 2.76
C LEU A 60 -6.60 -4.71 1.79
N ARG A 61 -5.66 -5.66 1.77
CA ARG A 61 -5.77 -6.87 0.95
C ARG A 61 -7.04 -7.66 1.28
N SER A 62 -7.33 -7.85 2.57
CA SER A 62 -8.53 -8.58 3.02
C SER A 62 -9.83 -7.89 2.60
N GLN A 63 -9.86 -6.55 2.57
CA GLN A 63 -11.05 -5.80 2.15
C GLN A 63 -11.31 -5.91 0.64
N LEU A 64 -10.26 -6.08 -0.16
CA LEU A 64 -10.37 -6.24 -1.61
C LEU A 64 -10.86 -7.64 -2.02
N GLY A 65 -10.69 -8.66 -1.16
CA GLY A 65 -11.16 -10.03 -1.43
C GLY A 65 -10.62 -10.57 -2.75
N ASP A 66 -11.51 -10.93 -3.68
CA ASP A 66 -11.14 -11.44 -5.01
C ASP A 66 -10.36 -10.42 -5.86
N LYS A 67 -10.42 -9.13 -5.51
CA LYS A 67 -9.66 -8.05 -6.16
C LYS A 67 -8.30 -7.78 -5.51
N ALA A 68 -7.88 -8.59 -4.55
CA ALA A 68 -6.65 -8.39 -3.80
C ALA A 68 -5.39 -8.25 -4.68
N ASP A 69 -5.38 -8.85 -5.87
CA ASP A 69 -4.27 -8.77 -6.83
C ASP A 69 -4.20 -7.43 -7.58
N GLN A 70 -5.21 -6.56 -7.42
CA GLN A 70 -5.20 -5.17 -7.89
C GLN A 70 -4.41 -4.24 -6.98
N LEU A 71 -4.02 -4.69 -5.77
CA LEU A 71 -3.17 -3.96 -4.84
C LEU A 71 -1.69 -4.24 -5.11
N ILE A 72 -0.96 -3.20 -5.46
CA ILE A 72 0.45 -3.25 -5.85
C ILE A 72 1.27 -2.43 -4.85
N LEU A 73 2.35 -3.02 -4.34
CA LEU A 73 3.36 -2.30 -3.55
C LEU A 73 4.49 -1.87 -4.50
N HIS A 74 4.67 -0.57 -4.66
CA HIS A 74 5.57 -0.01 -5.66
C HIS A 74 6.74 0.75 -5.05
N SER A 75 7.92 0.68 -5.69
CA SER A 75 9.10 1.50 -5.39
C SER A 75 9.56 1.44 -3.93
N ALA A 76 9.47 0.26 -3.30
CA ALA A 76 9.99 0.05 -1.95
C ALA A 76 11.53 0.01 -1.95
N SER A 77 12.14 0.66 -0.96
CA SER A 77 13.59 0.60 -0.74
C SER A 77 14.06 -0.82 -0.39
N GLU A 78 15.34 -1.13 -0.60
CA GLU A 78 15.91 -2.44 -0.22
C GLU A 78 15.68 -2.80 1.25
N HIS A 79 15.65 -1.80 2.14
CA HIS A 79 15.38 -2.01 3.55
C HIS A 79 13.94 -2.50 3.78
N ILE A 80 12.96 -1.84 3.15
CA ILE A 80 11.55 -2.22 3.24
C ILE A 80 11.30 -3.56 2.55
N LEU A 81 11.94 -3.83 1.40
CA LEU A 81 11.85 -5.11 0.70
C LEU A 81 12.32 -6.28 1.58
N LYS A 82 13.41 -6.11 2.33
CA LYS A 82 13.88 -7.12 3.30
C LYS A 82 12.85 -7.39 4.39
N ILE A 83 12.18 -6.35 4.88
CA ILE A 83 11.10 -6.52 5.86
C ILE A 83 9.97 -7.34 5.24
N PHE A 84 9.54 -6.99 4.01
CA PHE A 84 8.52 -7.74 3.28
C PHE A 84 8.88 -9.21 3.09
N GLU A 85 10.12 -9.52 2.72
CA GLU A 85 10.60 -10.90 2.58
C GLU A 85 10.51 -11.66 3.91
N VAL A 86 10.96 -11.06 5.02
CA VAL A 86 10.90 -11.67 6.36
C VAL A 86 9.47 -12.03 6.76
N VAL A 87 8.50 -11.17 6.42
CA VAL A 87 7.07 -11.41 6.72
C VAL A 87 6.30 -12.11 5.59
N ASN A 88 6.99 -12.56 4.53
CA ASN A 88 6.43 -13.23 3.35
C ASN A 88 5.41 -12.39 2.55
N PHE A 89 5.55 -11.07 2.54
CA PHE A 89 4.68 -10.18 1.76
C PHE A 89 4.92 -10.29 0.26
N ASP A 90 6.10 -10.73 -0.17
CA ASP A 90 6.40 -11.11 -1.55
C ASP A 90 5.48 -12.23 -2.08
N LYS A 91 4.92 -13.06 -1.18
CA LYS A 91 3.95 -14.12 -1.54
C LYS A 91 2.50 -13.65 -1.49
N LEU A 92 2.25 -12.53 -0.82
CA LEU A 92 0.91 -12.00 -0.58
C LEU A 92 0.62 -10.81 -1.48
N PHE A 93 1.61 -10.07 -1.95
CA PHE A 93 1.41 -8.85 -2.70
C PHE A 93 2.22 -8.88 -3.99
N LYS A 94 1.69 -8.21 -5.02
CA LYS A 94 2.49 -7.86 -6.18
C LYS A 94 3.40 -6.69 -5.80
N ILE A 95 4.72 -6.91 -5.90
CA ILE A 95 5.75 -5.91 -5.61
C ILE A 95 6.45 -5.52 -6.91
N THR A 96 6.62 -4.21 -7.18
CA THR A 96 7.16 -3.67 -8.45
C THR A 96 8.11 -2.50 -8.25
#